data_AF-A0A1I1U847-F1
#
_entry.id   AF-A0A1I1U847-F1
#
_cell.length_a   1.000
_cell.length_b   1.000
_cell.length_c   1.000
_cell.angle_alpha   90.00
_cell.angle_beta   90.00
_cell.angle_gamma   90.00
#
_symmetry.space_group_name_H-M   'P 1'
#
loop_
_entity.id
_entity.type
_entity.pdbx_description
1 polymer ?
#
loop_
_entity_poly.entity_id
_entity_poly.type
_entity_poly.pdbx_seq_one_letter_code
_entity_poly.pdbx_strand_id
1 'polypeptide(L)'
;MDQAQIRGLARLMLRWPERRAVLREKCIADPRLAELCEAYETACEAAAYWAKSPTQTGRQRTQEYNMLASATEQDILDRIS
;
A
#
# COMPACT_ATOMS: atom_id res chain seq x y z
N MET A 1 -13.12 -9.14 2.22
CA MET A 1 -11.89 -8.54 1.70
C MET A 1 -11.34 -9.43 0.61
N ASP A 2 -10.91 -8.84 -0.51
CA ASP A 2 -10.21 -9.57 -1.56
C ASP A 2 -8.74 -9.84 -1.19
N GLN A 3 -8.03 -10.56 -2.08
CA GLN A 3 -6.65 -10.95 -1.85
C GLN A 3 -5.68 -9.75 -1.85
N ALA A 4 -5.91 -8.72 -2.66
CA ALA A 4 -5.05 -7.55 -2.75
C ALA A 4 -5.16 -6.68 -1.49
N GLN A 5 -6.38 -6.50 -0.98
CA GLN A 5 -6.64 -5.84 0.31
C GLN A 5 -5.91 -6.54 1.46
N ILE A 6 -5.96 -7.88 1.51
CA ILE A 6 -5.29 -8.67 2.55
C ILE A 6 -3.77 -8.51 2.47
N ARG A 7 -3.18 -8.56 1.26
CA ARG A 7 -1.73 -8.37 1.09
C ARG A 7 -1.28 -6.96 1.46
N GLY A 8 -2.03 -5.95 1.03
CA GLY A 8 -1.77 -4.56 1.38
C GLY A 8 -1.80 -4.33 2.88
N LEU A 9 -2.84 -4.81 3.57
CA LEU A 9 -2.93 -4.76 5.02
C LEU A 9 -1.73 -5.46 5.69
N ALA A 10 -1.37 -6.66 5.22
CA ALA A 10 -0.23 -7.39 5.76
C ALA A 10 1.09 -6.62 5.61
N ARG A 11 1.34 -6.00 4.45
CA ARG A 11 2.53 -5.15 4.23
C ARG A 11 2.54 -3.94 5.16
N LEU A 12 1.42 -3.25 5.33
CA LEU A 12 1.30 -2.09 6.23
C LEU A 12 1.54 -2.49 7.69
N MET A 13 1.03 -3.65 8.10
CA MET A 13 1.26 -4.20 9.44
C MET A 13 2.72 -4.62 9.70
N LEU A 14 3.46 -4.99 8.66
CA LEU A 14 4.90 -5.21 8.75
C LEU A 14 5.66 -3.88 8.83
N ARG A 15 5.20 -2.86 8.11
CA ARG A 15 5.80 -1.52 8.08
C ARG A 15 5.58 -0.72 9.37
N TRP A 16 4.40 -0.82 9.98
CA TRP A 16 4.02 -0.11 11.21
C TRP A 16 3.57 -1.09 12.30
N PRO A 17 4.52 -1.81 12.94
CA PRO A 17 4.22 -2.84 13.93
C PRO A 17 3.43 -2.31 15.14
N GLU A 18 3.65 -1.06 15.52
CA GLU A 18 2.94 -0.37 16.60
C GLU A 18 1.48 -0.06 16.27
N ARG A 19 1.11 -0.01 14.98
CA ARG A 19 -0.26 0.29 14.52
C ARG A 19 -1.07 -0.94 14.13
N ARG A 20 -0.53 -2.15 14.31
CA ARG A 20 -1.16 -3.41 13.85
C ARG A 20 -2.59 -3.62 14.35
N ALA A 21 -2.85 -3.32 15.63
CA ALA A 21 -4.16 -3.50 16.23
C ALA A 21 -5.20 -2.58 15.56
N VAL A 22 -4.87 -1.29 15.47
CA VAL A 22 -5.73 -0.26 14.86
C VAL A 22 -5.95 -0.51 13.38
N LEU A 23 -4.91 -0.91 12.64
CA LEU A 23 -5.02 -1.27 11.22
C LEU A 23 -6.00 -2.41 11.00
N ARG A 24 -5.93 -3.49 11.80
CA ARG A 24 -6.86 -4.63 11.69
C ARG A 24 -8.29 -4.21 12.02
N GLU A 25 -8.47 -3.52 13.14
CA GLU A 25 -9.79 -3.10 13.61
C GLU A 25 -10.47 -2.17 12.59
N LYS A 26 -9.80 -1.09 12.19
CA LYS A 26 -10.37 -0.10 11.27
C LYS A 26 -10.58 -0.68 9.88
N CYS A 27 -9.72 -1.57 9.39
CA CYS A 27 -9.87 -2.14 8.05
C CYS A 27 -11.11 -3.06 7.92
N ILE A 28 -11.54 -3.68 9.03
CA ILE A 28 -12.81 -4.43 9.06
C ILE A 28 -14.02 -3.49 9.06
N ALA A 29 -13.91 -2.35 9.76
CA ALA A 29 -15.02 -1.41 9.95
C ALA A 29 -15.17 -0.38 8.81
N ASP A 30 -14.10 -0.09 8.07
CA ASP A 30 -14.04 0.96 7.06
C ASP A 30 -13.71 0.38 5.67
N PRO A 31 -14.71 0.19 4.80
CA PRO A 31 -14.50 -0.30 3.44
C PRO A 31 -13.54 0.55 2.62
N ARG A 32 -13.49 1.86 2.86
CA ARG A 32 -12.58 2.75 2.14
C ARG A 32 -11.14 2.57 2.61
N LEU A 33 -10.91 2.19 3.86
CA LEU A 33 -9.58 1.78 4.32
C LEU A 33 -9.15 0.45 3.68
N ALA A 34 -10.07 -0.48 3.45
CA ALA A 34 -9.79 -1.70 2.70
C ALA A 34 -9.36 -1.39 1.24
N GLU A 35 -10.08 -0.50 0.55
CA GLU A 35 -9.70 -0.03 -0.80
C GLU A 35 -8.31 0.62 -0.82
N LEU A 36 -7.95 1.40 0.19
CA LEU A 36 -6.61 1.98 0.30
C LEU A 36 -5.53 0.90 0.50
N CYS A 37 -5.82 -0.18 1.22
CA CYS A 37 -4.90 -1.31 1.34
C CYS A 37 -4.65 -1.97 -0.02
N GLU A 38 -5.69 -2.17 -0.83
CA GLU A 38 -5.57 -2.68 -2.20
C GLU A 38 -4.78 -1.75 -3.11
N ALA A 39 -5.07 -0.43 -3.07
CA ALA A 39 -4.35 0.57 -3.85
C ALA A 39 -2.86 0.60 -3.48
N TYR A 40 -2.55 0.48 -2.19
CA TYR A 40 -1.18 0.38 -1.70
C TYR A 40 -0.48 -0.88 -2.20
N GLU A 41 -1.13 -2.05 -2.13
CA GLU A 41 -0.56 -3.30 -2.68
C GLU A 41 -0.30 -3.17 -4.18
N THR A 42 -1.25 -2.63 -4.93
CA THR A 42 -1.15 -2.49 -6.38
C THR A 42 0.01 -1.58 -6.77
N ALA A 43 0.19 -0.45 -6.06
CA ALA A 43 1.33 0.43 -6.27
C ALA A 43 2.66 -0.27 -5.95
N CYS A 44 2.73 -1.03 -4.85
CA CYS A 44 3.91 -1.81 -4.49
C CYS A 44 4.27 -2.88 -5.53
N GLU A 45 3.27 -3.62 -6.03
CA GLU A 45 3.47 -4.64 -7.06
C GLU A 45 3.92 -4.01 -8.39
N ALA A 46 3.33 -2.87 -8.78
CA ALA A 46 3.74 -2.14 -9.97
C ALA A 46 5.17 -1.60 -9.87
N ALA A 47 5.54 -1.01 -8.73
CA ALA A 47 6.91 -0.56 -8.48
C ALA A 47 7.92 -1.72 -8.60
N ALA A 48 7.60 -2.87 -8.00
CA ALA A 48 8.43 -4.07 -8.04
C ALA A 48 8.51 -4.70 -9.44
N TYR A 49 7.43 -4.61 -10.23
CA TYR A 49 7.42 -5.05 -11.62
C TYR A 49 8.38 -4.19 -12.46
N TRP A 50 8.22 -2.87 -12.41
CA TRP A 50 9.03 -1.94 -13.20
C TRP A 50 10.50 -1.91 -12.77
N ALA A 51 10.80 -2.22 -11.51
CA ALA A 51 12.17 -2.28 -11.00
C ALA A 51 13.02 -3.37 -11.68
N LYS A 52 12.38 -4.37 -12.31
CA LYS A 52 13.05 -5.41 -13.09
C LYS A 52 13.50 -4.92 -14.47
N SER A 53 12.99 -3.78 -14.94
CA SER A 53 13.36 -3.21 -16.23
C SER A 53 14.59 -2.29 -16.10
N PRO A 54 15.68 -2.54 -16.84
CA PRO A 54 16.88 -1.69 -16.78
C PRO A 54 16.72 -0.38 -17.55
N THR A 55 15.59 -0.16 -18.21
CA THR A 55 15.34 1.01 -19.07
C THR A 55 15.11 2.27 -18.25
N GLN A 56 15.33 3.44 -18.87
CA GLN A 56 14.99 4.73 -18.25
C GLN A 56 13.50 4.80 -17.86
N THR A 57 12.61 4.30 -18.72
CA THR A 57 11.17 4.21 -18.44
C THR A 57 10.89 3.33 -17.23
N GLY A 58 11.57 2.19 -17.09
CA GLY A 58 11.48 1.32 -15.92
C GLY A 58 11.79 2.08 -14.63
N ARG A 59 12.93 2.80 -14.59
CA ARG A 59 13.31 3.62 -13.44
C ARG A 59 12.28 4.71 -13.12
N GLN A 60 11.78 5.41 -14.13
CA GLN A 60 10.76 6.45 -13.97
C GLN A 60 9.46 5.87 -13.40
N ARG A 61 8.99 4.74 -13.94
CA ARG A 61 7.76 4.08 -13.45
C ARG A 61 7.91 3.56 -12.04
N THR A 62 9.05 2.95 -11.70
CA THR A 62 9.32 2.54 -10.31
C THR A 62 9.25 3.73 -9.35
N GLN A 63 9.85 4.86 -9.72
CA GLN A 63 9.78 6.07 -8.89
C GLN A 63 8.34 6.57 -8.75
N GLU A 64 7.59 6.64 -9.85
CA GLU A 64 6.18 7.05 -9.87
C GLU A 64 5.32 6.20 -8.94
N TYR A 65 5.41 4.86 -9.04
CA TYR A 65 4.64 3.96 -8.18
C TYR A 65 5.09 3.98 -6.72
N ASN A 66 6.37 4.21 -6.44
CA ASN A 66 6.84 4.42 -5.06
C ASN A 66 6.27 5.70 -4.45
N MET A 67 6.14 6.77 -5.23
CA MET A 67 5.48 8.01 -4.79
C MET A 67 4.00 7.78 -4.53
N LEU A 68 3.31 7.04 -5.42
CA LEU A 68 1.92 6.65 -5.19
C LEU A 68 1.74 5.81 -3.92
N ALA A 69 2.59 4.80 -3.70
CA ALA A 69 2.55 4.01 -2.49
C ALA A 69 2.73 4.86 -1.23
N SER A 70 3.66 5.82 -1.26
CA SER A 70 3.93 6.73 -0.14
C SER A 70 2.77 7.70 0.11
N ALA A 71 2.11 8.19 -0.95
CA ALA A 71 0.92 9.03 -0.82
C ALA A 71 -0.25 8.24 -0.22
N THR A 72 -0.49 7.01 -0.71
CA THR A 72 -1.52 6.13 -0.15
C THR A 72 -1.24 5.76 1.30
N GLU A 73 0.03 5.57 1.68
CA GLU A 73 0.42 5.38 3.08
C GLU A 73 -0.02 6.56 3.97
N GLN A 74 0.17 7.80 3.49
CA GLN A 74 -0.25 8.99 4.24
C GLN A 74 -1.77 9.04 4.40
N ASP A 75 -2.54 8.78 3.33
CA ASP A 75 -4.01 8.74 3.39
C ASP A 75 -4.52 7.70 4.40
N ILE A 76 -3.83 6.56 4.49
CA ILE A 76 -4.12 5.51 5.47
C ILE A 76 -3.80 6.01 6.88
N LEU A 77 -2.63 6.61 7.09
CA LEU A 77 -2.22 7.13 8.39
C LEU A 77 -3.20 8.19 8.92
N ASP A 78 -3.67 9.09 8.06
CA ASP A 78 -4.63 10.13 8.42
C ASP A 78 -5.99 9.54 8.84
N ARG A 79 -6.37 8.40 8.27
CA ARG A 79 -7.62 7.69 8.60
C ARG A 79 -7.53 6.85 9.87
N ILE A 80 -6.35 6.33 10.20
CA ILE A 80 -6.17 5.48 11.37
C ILE A 80 -5.65 6.21 12.60
N SER A 81 -5.20 7.45 12.44
CA SER A 81 -4.96 8.35 13.57
C SER A 81 -6.27 8.71 14.29
#